data_AF-A0A8S1KPV0-F1
#
_entry.id   AF-A0A8S1KPV0-F1
#
_cell.length_a   1.000
_cell.length_b   1.000
_cell.length_c   1.000
_cell.angle_alpha   90.00
_cell.angle_beta   90.00
_cell.angle_gamma   90.00
#
_symmetry.space_group_name_H-M   'P 1'
#
loop_
_entity.id
_entity.type
_entity.pdbx_description
1 polymer ?
#
loop_
_entity_poly.entity_id
_entity_poly.type
_entity_poly.pdbx_seq_one_letter_code
_entity_poly.pdbx_strand_id
1 'polypeptide(L)'
;MNFFHPLLQSLQFMRFNLSGDLNQTKLNLMNPSIKVEENESIIPPIYQMTQQEILQRHLVDTSARVTQFDGLQNEKEIPKTTNKKISKKINTCGHPDKEHYAKGMCNNCYHRVGRNKQPWLCSHKKLYACGLCQNCYINQYNKKRRVENQDQQQPQESNLNDQDRLEN
;
A
#
# COMPACT_ATOMS: atom_id res chain seq x y z
N MET A 1 -48.70 -22.31 27.71
CA MET A 1 -49.35 -21.68 26.55
C MET A 1 -48.27 -21.34 25.54
N ASN A 2 -48.01 -22.26 24.62
CA ASN A 2 -46.95 -22.17 23.62
C ASN A 2 -47.40 -21.24 22.48
N PHE A 3 -46.68 -20.15 22.24
CA PHE A 3 -46.84 -19.32 21.04
C PHE A 3 -45.60 -19.47 20.16
N PHE A 4 -45.57 -20.57 19.40
CA PHE A 4 -44.71 -20.74 18.25
C PHE A 4 -45.28 -19.90 17.10
N HIS A 5 -44.47 -18.98 16.55
CA HIS A 5 -44.82 -18.20 15.37
C HIS A 5 -44.01 -18.71 14.17
N PRO A 6 -44.63 -19.35 13.17
CA PRO A 6 -43.97 -19.76 11.94
C PRO A 6 -44.37 -18.83 10.79
N LEU A 7 -43.49 -17.89 10.45
CA LEU A 7 -43.46 -17.20 9.16
C LEU A 7 -41.98 -17.06 8.81
N LEU A 8 -41.45 -17.90 7.92
CA LEU A 8 -41.37 -17.64 6.47
C LEU A 8 -40.46 -16.43 6.19
N GLN A 9 -39.42 -16.47 5.35
CA GLN A 9 -39.09 -17.44 4.31
C GLN A 9 -37.66 -17.14 3.82
N SER A 10 -36.88 -18.20 3.61
CA SER A 10 -35.80 -18.31 2.62
C SER A 10 -34.83 -17.13 2.45
N LEU A 11 -33.77 -17.09 3.26
CA LEU A 11 -32.48 -16.56 2.80
C LEU A 11 -31.81 -17.66 1.96
N GLN A 12 -32.08 -17.62 0.65
CA GLN A 12 -31.32 -18.38 -0.33
C GLN A 12 -29.85 -18.00 -0.22
N PHE A 13 -29.03 -18.94 0.22
CA PHE A 13 -27.59 -18.87 0.13
C PHE A 13 -27.20 -18.75 -1.34
N MET A 14 -26.74 -17.57 -1.75
CA MET A 14 -26.02 -17.40 -3.01
C MET A 14 -24.67 -18.10 -2.89
N ARG A 15 -24.67 -19.41 -3.11
CA ARG A 15 -23.47 -20.21 -3.39
C ARG A 15 -22.92 -19.71 -4.73
N PHE A 16 -21.89 -18.88 -4.68
CA PHE A 16 -21.05 -18.58 -5.83
C PHE A 16 -20.31 -19.86 -6.24
N ASN A 17 -20.85 -20.56 -7.24
CA ASN A 17 -20.10 -21.54 -8.01
C ASN A 17 -19.07 -20.77 -8.86
N LEU A 18 -17.80 -20.76 -8.43
CA LEU A 18 -16.68 -20.55 -9.33
C LEU A 18 -16.45 -21.87 -10.08
N SER A 19 -17.29 -22.14 -11.08
CA SER A 19 -16.96 -23.11 -12.11
C SER A 19 -16.02 -22.42 -13.10
N GLY A 20 -14.81 -22.96 -13.20
CA GLY A 20 -13.81 -22.50 -14.14
C GLY A 20 -14.26 -22.79 -15.56
N ASP A 21 -14.24 -21.75 -16.40
CA ASP A 21 -14.12 -21.91 -17.84
C ASP A 21 -12.72 -21.45 -18.25
N LEU A 22 -11.83 -22.42 -18.20
CA LEU A 22 -10.53 -22.41 -18.82
C LEU A 22 -10.72 -22.89 -20.26
N ASN A 23 -11.25 -22.06 -21.16
CA ASN A 23 -11.28 -22.36 -22.58
C ASN A 23 -11.05 -21.11 -23.45
N GLN A 24 -9.83 -21.06 -24.00
CA GLN A 24 -9.52 -20.67 -25.36
C GLN A 24 -10.04 -19.32 -25.87
N THR A 25 -9.20 -18.29 -25.72
CA THR A 25 -9.00 -17.30 -26.79
C THR A 25 -7.57 -17.40 -27.27
N LYS A 26 -7.33 -18.33 -28.20
CA LYS A 26 -6.18 -18.31 -29.11
C LYS A 26 -6.43 -17.21 -30.13
N LEU A 27 -6.21 -15.95 -29.73
CA LEU A 27 -6.30 -14.81 -30.64
C LEU A 27 -4.98 -14.65 -31.38
N ASN A 28 -5.13 -14.50 -32.69
CA ASN A 28 -4.11 -14.65 -33.70
C ASN A 28 -2.91 -13.72 -33.51
N LEU A 29 -1.76 -14.36 -33.65
CA LEU A 29 -0.45 -13.78 -33.85
C LEU A 29 -0.38 -13.21 -35.27
N MET A 30 -0.61 -11.90 -35.45
CA MET A 30 -0.08 -11.14 -36.59
C MET A 30 0.24 -9.72 -36.14
N ASN A 31 1.37 -9.58 -35.46
CA ASN A 31 2.04 -8.30 -35.30
C ASN A 31 3.01 -8.16 -36.49
N PRO A 32 2.85 -7.16 -37.38
CA PRO A 32 3.86 -6.89 -38.39
C PRO A 32 5.18 -6.50 -37.71
N SER A 33 6.31 -6.97 -38.25
CA SER A 33 7.64 -6.55 -37.83
C SER A 33 7.79 -5.04 -38.05
N ILE A 34 7.61 -4.29 -36.97
CA ILE A 34 8.01 -2.89 -36.90
C ILE A 34 9.54 -2.91 -36.83
N LYS A 35 10.19 -2.54 -37.93
CA LYS A 35 11.61 -2.20 -37.93
C LYS A 35 11.74 -0.92 -37.09
N VAL A 36 12.14 -1.10 -35.83
CA VAL A 36 12.53 0.01 -34.97
C VAL A 36 13.93 0.41 -35.43
N GLU A 37 14.03 1.51 -36.17
CA GLU A 37 15.30 2.19 -36.39
C GLU A 37 15.85 2.61 -35.03
N GLU A 38 17.07 2.19 -34.77
CA GLU A 38 17.87 2.52 -33.60
C GLU A 38 18.26 4.00 -33.70
N ASN A 39 17.36 4.88 -33.28
CA ASN A 39 17.73 6.25 -32.97
C ASN A 39 18.38 6.23 -31.59
N GLU A 40 19.71 6.37 -31.55
CA GLU A 40 20.48 6.58 -30.33
C GLU A 40 19.96 7.82 -29.60
N SER A 41 19.08 7.59 -28.63
CA SER A 41 18.73 8.61 -27.65
C SER A 41 19.97 8.86 -26.80
N ILE A 42 20.66 9.95 -27.08
CA ILE A 42 21.67 10.56 -26.22
C ILE A 42 20.98 10.90 -24.89
N ILE A 43 21.05 9.96 -23.94
CA ILE A 43 20.61 10.19 -22.57
C ILE A 43 21.67 11.11 -21.92
N PRO A 44 21.29 12.29 -21.38
CA PRO A 44 22.25 13.15 -20.71
C PRO A 44 22.82 12.43 -19.48
N PRO A 45 24.14 12.54 -19.21
CA PRO A 45 24.81 11.84 -18.12
C PRO A 45 24.51 12.56 -16.80
N ILE A 46 23.27 12.47 -16.33
CA ILE A 46 22.86 13.11 -15.07
C ILE A 46 22.99 12.13 -13.89
N TYR A 47 23.22 10.84 -14.14
CA TYR A 47 23.34 9.86 -13.07
C TYR A 47 24.29 8.71 -13.38
N GLN A 48 25.56 9.04 -13.63
CA GLN A 48 26.65 8.08 -13.44
C GLN A 48 27.50 8.57 -12.26
N MET A 49 26.99 8.41 -11.03
CA MET A 49 27.84 8.57 -9.84
C MET A 49 28.85 7.44 -9.81
N THR A 50 30.13 7.78 -9.70
CA THR A 50 31.20 6.78 -9.61
C THR A 50 31.20 6.15 -8.21
N GLN A 51 31.68 4.91 -8.09
CA GLN A 51 31.78 4.24 -6.77
C GLN A 51 32.64 5.04 -5.77
N GLN A 52 33.57 5.86 -6.27
CA GLN A 52 34.40 6.75 -5.45
C GLN A 52 33.62 7.91 -4.82
N GLU A 53 32.64 8.49 -5.52
CA GLU A 53 31.81 9.59 -4.99
C GLU A 53 30.84 9.12 -3.89
N ILE A 54 30.36 7.87 -3.98
CA ILE A 54 29.51 7.27 -2.94
C ILE A 54 30.31 7.09 -1.63
N LEU A 55 31.57 6.65 -1.73
CA LEU A 55 32.47 6.50 -0.59
C LEU A 55 32.83 7.84 0.07
N GLN A 56 33.08 8.89 -0.72
CA GLN A 56 33.36 10.23 -0.17
C GLN A 56 32.19 10.79 0.64
N ARG A 57 30.95 10.54 0.22
CA ARG A 57 29.75 11.05 0.90
C ARG A 57 29.56 10.44 2.30
N HIS A 58 29.91 9.17 2.49
CA HIS A 58 29.82 8.50 3.81
C HIS A 58 30.81 9.04 4.86
N LEU A 59 31.95 9.61 4.45
CA LEU A 59 32.95 10.17 5.37
C LEU A 59 32.57 11.58 5.87
N VAL A 60 31.80 12.34 5.09
CA VAL A 60 31.34 13.68 5.51
C VAL A 60 30.22 13.58 6.55
N ASP A 61 29.29 12.64 6.42
CA ASP A 61 28.17 12.50 7.35
C ASP A 61 28.55 11.92 8.73
N THR A 62 29.70 11.21 8.82
CA THR A 62 30.19 10.65 10.09
C THR A 62 30.99 11.65 10.92
N SER A 63 31.62 12.65 10.31
CA SER A 63 32.36 13.71 11.03
C SER A 63 31.44 14.80 11.61
N ALA A 64 30.25 15.02 11.03
CA ALA A 64 29.31 16.04 11.48
C ALA A 64 28.49 15.66 12.73
N ARG A 65 28.57 14.41 13.23
CA ARG A 65 27.78 13.95 14.40
C ARG A 65 28.55 13.81 15.71
N VAL A 66 29.86 14.06 15.74
CA VAL A 66 30.71 13.80 16.93
C VAL A 66 31.04 15.04 17.76
N THR A 67 30.64 16.24 17.34
CA THR A 67 30.83 17.45 18.17
C THR A 67 29.50 18.06 18.55
N GLN A 68 29.27 18.19 19.86
CA GLN A 68 28.21 18.94 20.57
C GLN A 68 27.16 18.09 21.30
N PHE A 69 27.62 17.41 22.34
CA PHE A 69 26.83 17.17 23.55
C PHE A 69 27.74 17.44 24.75
N ASP A 70 27.94 18.72 25.09
CA ASP A 70 28.33 19.18 26.41
C ASP A 70 28.14 20.70 26.48
N GLY A 71 27.21 21.15 27.32
CA GLY A 71 26.83 22.55 27.43
C GLY A 71 25.79 22.77 28.52
N LEU A 72 26.27 22.82 29.75
CA LEU A 72 25.57 23.19 30.97
C LEU A 72 24.76 24.50 30.84
N GLN A 73 23.53 24.43 31.34
CA GLN A 73 22.79 25.44 32.10
C GLN A 73 22.98 26.91 31.71
N ASN A 74 21.99 27.45 30.98
CA ASN A 74 21.66 28.87 31.06
C ASN A 74 20.13 29.01 31.05
N GLU A 75 19.57 29.33 32.22
CA GLU A 75 18.16 29.57 32.43
C GLU A 75 17.76 30.86 31.71
N LYS A 76 17.17 30.72 30.52
CA LYS A 76 16.29 31.74 29.95
C LYS A 76 14.90 31.15 29.91
N GLU A 77 14.06 31.68 30.81
CA GLU A 77 12.64 31.38 30.91
C GLU A 77 11.98 31.51 29.54
N ILE A 78 11.68 30.37 28.92
CA ILE A 78 10.82 30.33 27.75
C ILE A 78 9.41 30.65 28.26
N PRO A 79 8.75 31.72 27.78
CA PRO A 79 7.41 32.07 28.22
C PRO A 79 6.49 30.89 27.94
N LYS A 80 5.93 30.34 29.03
CA LYS A 80 4.93 29.27 29.04
C LYS A 80 3.84 29.65 28.06
N THR A 81 3.82 28.98 26.91
CA THR A 81 2.80 29.14 25.89
C THR A 81 1.47 28.88 26.56
N THR A 82 0.61 29.90 26.61
CA THR A 82 -0.73 29.80 27.17
C THR A 82 -1.42 28.59 26.55
N ASN A 83 -1.87 27.67 27.41
CA ASN A 83 -2.66 26.51 27.02
C ASN A 83 -3.85 27.02 26.19
N LYS A 84 -3.75 26.95 24.86
CA LYS A 84 -4.88 27.20 23.97
C LYS A 84 -5.92 26.18 24.38
N LYS A 85 -6.95 26.63 25.11
CA LYS A 85 -8.13 25.84 25.45
C LYS A 85 -8.58 25.22 24.13
N ILE A 86 -8.37 23.92 23.96
CA ILE A 86 -8.71 23.19 22.75
C ILE A 86 -10.21 23.39 22.61
N SER A 87 -10.61 24.30 21.72
CA SER A 87 -12.01 24.56 21.43
C SER A 87 -12.60 23.22 21.05
N LYS A 88 -13.65 22.78 21.76
CA LYS A 88 -14.35 21.53 21.47
C LYS A 88 -14.67 21.53 19.98
N LYS A 89 -14.00 20.64 19.22
CA LYS A 89 -14.13 20.58 17.76
C LYS A 89 -15.61 20.36 17.47
N ILE A 90 -16.21 21.29 16.74
CA ILE A 90 -17.63 21.24 16.39
C ILE A 90 -17.86 19.97 15.57
N ASN A 91 -18.78 19.14 16.03
CA ASN A 91 -19.19 17.93 15.34
C ASN A 91 -19.85 18.31 14.01
N THR A 92 -19.22 17.92 12.90
CA THR A 92 -19.70 18.25 11.55
C THR A 92 -20.61 17.15 10.99
N CYS A 93 -20.52 15.92 11.50
CA CYS A 93 -21.27 14.79 10.95
C CYS A 93 -22.57 14.48 11.69
N GLY A 94 -22.90 15.19 12.78
CA GLY A 94 -24.14 14.97 13.55
C GLY A 94 -24.13 13.69 14.41
N HIS A 95 -22.98 13.03 14.56
CA HIS A 95 -22.86 11.83 15.39
C HIS A 95 -21.99 12.15 16.63
N PRO A 96 -22.56 12.68 17.73
CA PRO A 96 -21.77 13.06 18.91
C PRO A 96 -21.21 11.85 19.66
N ASP A 97 -21.88 10.70 19.56
CA ASP A 97 -21.51 9.47 20.28
C ASP A 97 -20.38 8.69 19.61
N LYS A 98 -20.03 9.03 18.36
CA LYS A 98 -18.97 8.33 17.60
C LYS A 98 -17.69 9.14 17.65
N GLU A 99 -16.55 8.46 17.79
CA GLU A 99 -15.24 9.10 17.71
C GLU A 99 -15.04 9.80 16.36
N HIS A 100 -14.64 11.08 16.43
CA HIS A 100 -14.33 11.88 15.25
C HIS A 100 -12.90 11.61 14.80
N TYR A 101 -12.74 11.26 13.53
CA TYR A 101 -11.46 10.91 12.91
C TYR A 101 -10.76 12.16 12.36
N ALA A 102 -11.35 12.79 11.33
CA ALA A 102 -10.76 13.95 10.66
C ALA A 102 -11.83 14.96 10.26
N LYS A 103 -11.47 16.25 10.25
CA LYS A 103 -12.38 17.38 9.90
C LYS A 103 -13.70 17.38 10.70
N GLY A 104 -13.67 16.97 11.98
CA GLY A 104 -14.89 16.90 12.80
C GLY A 104 -15.91 15.85 12.33
N MET A 105 -15.48 14.86 11.54
CA MET A 105 -16.32 13.77 11.04
C MET A 105 -15.87 12.43 11.62
N CYS A 106 -16.83 11.56 11.95
CA CYS A 106 -16.55 10.17 12.27
C CYS A 106 -15.95 9.44 11.04
N ASN A 107 -15.31 8.30 11.27
CA ASN A 107 -14.61 7.55 10.22
C ASN A 107 -15.48 7.30 8.97
N ASN A 108 -16.69 6.79 9.15
CA ASN A 108 -17.63 6.50 8.06
C ASN A 108 -18.03 7.76 7.27
N CYS A 109 -18.31 8.85 7.96
CA CYS A 109 -18.66 10.12 7.31
C CYS A 109 -17.46 10.69 6.56
N TYR A 110 -16.28 10.66 7.18
CA TYR A 110 -15.05 11.10 6.54
C TYR A 110 -14.78 10.34 5.24
N HIS A 111 -14.98 9.03 5.21
CA HIS A 111 -14.79 8.22 4.01
C HIS A 111 -15.84 8.49 2.93
N ARG A 112 -17.08 8.75 3.32
CA ARG A 112 -18.21 8.99 2.40
C ARG A 112 -18.16 10.38 1.76
N VAL A 113 -17.98 11.43 2.58
CA VAL A 113 -18.08 12.84 2.17
C VAL A 113 -16.79 13.64 2.36
N GLY A 114 -15.90 13.24 3.26
CA GLY A 114 -14.68 14.01 3.57
C GLY A 114 -13.57 13.91 2.52
N ARG A 115 -13.64 12.92 1.62
CA ARG A 115 -12.67 12.65 0.56
C ARG A 115 -13.13 13.20 -0.79
N ASN A 116 -12.57 14.34 -1.17
CA ASN A 116 -12.91 15.04 -2.41
C ASN A 116 -11.78 15.02 -3.45
N LYS A 117 -10.61 14.47 -3.10
CA LYS A 117 -9.46 14.41 -4.00
C LYS A 117 -9.62 13.25 -4.99
N GLN A 118 -9.17 13.47 -6.22
CA GLN A 118 -9.05 12.42 -7.23
C GLN A 118 -7.76 11.60 -6.99
N PRO A 119 -7.77 10.28 -7.18
CA PRO A 119 -6.57 9.46 -7.27
C PRO A 119 -5.78 9.80 -8.54
N TRP A 120 -4.46 9.67 -8.48
CA TRP A 120 -3.56 9.92 -9.62
C TRP A 120 -3.02 8.63 -10.24
N LEU A 121 -3.16 7.48 -9.57
CA LEU A 121 -2.77 6.17 -10.10
C LEU A 121 -3.95 5.39 -10.72
N CYS A 122 -5.17 5.91 -10.63
CA CYS A 122 -6.32 5.34 -11.33
C CYS A 122 -7.36 6.43 -11.66
N SER A 123 -8.18 6.19 -12.69
CA SER A 123 -9.19 7.14 -13.21
C SER A 123 -10.50 7.18 -12.41
N HIS A 124 -10.51 6.66 -11.18
CA HIS A 124 -11.72 6.56 -10.34
C HIS A 124 -11.97 7.84 -9.55
N LYS A 125 -13.19 8.01 -9.01
CA LYS A 125 -13.67 9.29 -8.48
C LYS A 125 -13.10 9.75 -7.13
N LYS A 126 -12.62 8.86 -6.27
CA LYS A 126 -12.28 9.20 -4.87
C LYS A 126 -10.95 8.56 -4.47
N LEU A 127 -9.98 9.41 -4.12
CA LEU A 127 -8.71 9.00 -3.52
C LEU A 127 -8.97 8.33 -2.17
N TYR A 128 -8.33 7.20 -1.94
CA TYR A 128 -8.34 6.47 -0.68
C TYR A 128 -6.98 6.55 0.01
N ALA A 129 -6.00 5.82 -0.49
CA ALA A 129 -4.64 5.74 0.03
C ALA A 129 -3.65 5.45 -1.10
N CYS A 130 -2.38 5.84 -0.93
CA CYS A 130 -1.29 5.58 -1.88
C CYS A 130 -1.61 6.02 -3.33
N GLY A 131 -2.36 7.12 -3.52
CA GLY A 131 -2.72 7.58 -4.87
C GLY A 131 -3.82 6.78 -5.57
N LEU A 132 -4.44 5.80 -4.91
CA LEU A 132 -5.45 4.90 -5.47
C LEU A 132 -6.82 5.12 -4.86
N CYS A 133 -7.88 4.72 -5.57
CA CYS A 133 -9.21 4.57 -5.00
C CYS A 133 -9.30 3.33 -4.10
N GLN A 134 -10.37 3.20 -3.32
CA GLN A 134 -10.54 2.12 -2.36
C GLN A 134 -10.49 0.73 -3.00
N ASN A 135 -11.19 0.52 -4.12
CA ASN A 135 -11.24 -0.79 -4.80
C ASN A 135 -9.88 -1.15 -5.38
N CYS A 136 -9.20 -0.23 -6.05
CA CYS A 136 -7.87 -0.47 -6.59
C CYS A 136 -6.85 -0.75 -5.48
N TYR A 137 -6.92 -0.01 -4.37
CA TYR A 137 -6.08 -0.24 -3.20
C TYR A 137 -6.27 -1.66 -2.63
N ILE A 138 -7.53 -2.09 -2.41
CA ILE A 138 -7.84 -3.43 -1.90
C ILE A 138 -7.35 -4.51 -2.87
N ASN A 139 -7.54 -4.32 -4.18
CA ASN A 139 -7.10 -5.27 -5.18
C ASN A 139 -5.57 -5.39 -5.22
N GLN A 140 -4.85 -4.26 -5.17
CA GLN A 140 -3.39 -4.27 -5.14
C GLN A 140 -2.86 -4.91 -3.85
N TYR A 141 -3.46 -4.59 -2.71
CA TYR A 141 -3.12 -5.18 -1.42
C TYR A 141 -3.34 -6.71 -1.42
N ASN A 142 -4.50 -7.17 -1.88
CA ASN A 142 -4.81 -8.60 -1.99
C ASN A 142 -3.89 -9.32 -2.99
N LYS A 143 -3.55 -8.67 -4.12
CA LYS A 143 -2.59 -9.21 -5.09
C LYS A 143 -1.21 -9.41 -4.44
N LYS A 144 -0.69 -8.40 -3.75
CA LYS A 144 0.60 -8.48 -3.04
C LYS A 144 0.60 -9.61 -2.00
N ARG A 145 -0.44 -9.69 -1.16
CA ARG A 145 -0.59 -10.72 -0.14
C ARG A 145 -0.66 -12.15 -0.72
N ARG A 146 -1.25 -12.34 -1.91
CA ARG A 146 -1.28 -13.67 -2.57
C ARG A 146 0.10 -14.12 -3.04
N VAL A 147 0.90 -13.19 -3.58
CA VAL A 147 2.27 -13.49 -4.04
C VAL A 147 3.16 -13.85 -2.85
N GLU A 148 3.12 -13.03 -1.78
CA GLU A 148 3.90 -13.29 -0.56
C GLU A 148 3.59 -14.67 0.07
N ASN A 149 2.35 -15.13 -0.02
CA ASN A 149 1.95 -16.45 0.48
C ASN A 149 2.37 -17.60 -0.44
N GLN A 150 2.54 -17.37 -1.75
CA GLN A 150 2.99 -18.41 -2.70
C GLN A 150 4.50 -18.65 -2.56
N ASP A 151 5.29 -17.59 -2.39
CA ASP A 151 6.75 -17.70 -2.24
C ASP A 151 7.16 -18.43 -0.94
N GLN A 152 6.28 -18.45 0.08
CA GLN A 152 6.53 -19.16 1.33
C GLN A 152 6.27 -20.67 1.25
N GLN A 153 5.66 -21.19 0.17
CA GLN A 153 5.36 -22.62 0.00
C GLN A 153 6.35 -23.38 -0.90
N GLN A 154 7.39 -22.73 -1.42
CA GLN A 154 8.50 -23.41 -2.11
C GLN A 154 9.80 -23.30 -1.29
N PRO A 155 9.98 -24.16 -0.29
CA PRO A 155 11.26 -24.87 -0.18
C PRO A 155 11.12 -26.32 0.32
N GLN A 156 11.83 -27.27 -0.35
CA GLN A 156 12.21 -28.64 0.06
C GLN A 156 11.78 -29.81 -0.88
N GLU A 157 11.93 -29.70 -2.20
CA GLU A 157 11.88 -30.90 -3.08
C GLU A 157 13.09 -31.02 -4.03
N SER A 158 14.28 -30.54 -3.62
CA SER A 158 15.47 -30.59 -4.49
C SER A 158 16.73 -31.18 -3.85
N ASN A 159 16.62 -32.05 -2.83
CA ASN A 159 17.81 -32.65 -2.18
C ASN A 159 17.75 -34.17 -1.95
N LEU A 160 16.91 -34.91 -2.66
CA LEU A 160 16.87 -36.38 -2.60
C LEU A 160 16.79 -36.96 -4.02
N ASN A 161 17.90 -37.01 -4.76
CA ASN A 161 18.01 -37.85 -5.96
C ASN A 161 19.44 -38.06 -6.50
N ASP A 162 20.46 -38.19 -5.64
CA ASP A 162 21.85 -38.43 -6.09
C ASP A 162 22.59 -39.58 -5.36
N GLN A 163 21.88 -40.60 -4.85
CA GLN A 163 22.53 -41.76 -4.21
C GLN A 163 22.43 -43.11 -4.93
N ASP A 164 21.66 -43.27 -6.00
CA ASP A 164 21.48 -44.58 -6.67
C ASP A 164 22.32 -44.77 -7.96
N ARG A 165 23.58 -44.32 -7.99
CA ARG A 165 24.44 -44.50 -9.19
C ARG A 165 25.85 -45.05 -8.96
N LEU A 166 26.06 -45.80 -7.89
CA LEU A 166 27.31 -46.53 -7.64
C LEU A 166 27.03 -47.95 -7.13
N GLU A 167 26.42 -48.78 -7.97
CA GLU A 167 26.56 -50.24 -7.87
C GLU A 167 26.15 -50.87 -9.22
N ASN A 168 27.14 -51.07 -10.08
CA ASN A 168 27.23 -52.15 -11.09
C ASN A 168 28.61 -52.13 -11.75
#